data_AF-A0A392RME0-F1
#
_entry.id   AF-A0A392RME0-F1
#
_cell.length_a   1.000
_cell.length_b   1.000
_cell.length_c   1.000
_cell.angle_alpha   90.00
_cell.angle_beta   90.00
_cell.angle_gamma   90.00
#
_symmetry.space_group_name_H-M   'P 1'
#
loop_
_entity.id
_entity.type
_entity.pdbx_description
1 polymer ?
#
loop_
_entity_poly.entity_id
_entity_poly.type
_entity_poly.pdbx_seq_one_letter_code
_entity_poly.pdbx_strand_id
1 'polypeptide(L)'
;MLEHFNREMRLNGEIASGHFCASFGLSGRCIKELASIKSLAYDGWFIKRYTIEFERYHGKLHDHVKEAVPTSWDPEALARLDPRYV
;
A
#
# COMPACT_ATOMS: atom_id res chain seq x y z
N MET A 1 -7.24 -12.19 -11.29
CA MET A 1 -7.66 -11.69 -9.96
C MET A 1 -7.05 -10.33 -9.66
N LEU A 2 -5.72 -10.22 -9.57
CA LEU A 2 -5.05 -8.97 -9.20
C LEU A 2 -5.46 -7.79 -10.10
N GLU A 3 -5.38 -7.95 -11.41
CA GLU A 3 -5.81 -6.91 -12.36
C GLU A 3 -7.29 -6.52 -12.20
N HIS A 4 -8.15 -7.49 -11.89
CA HIS A 4 -9.57 -7.24 -11.64
C HIS A 4 -9.76 -6.45 -10.34
N PHE A 5 -9.10 -6.86 -9.25
CA PHE A 5 -9.09 -6.11 -7.99
C PHE A 5 -8.62 -4.66 -8.18
N ASN A 6 -7.49 -4.48 -8.88
CA ASN A 6 -6.95 -3.16 -9.16
C ASN A 6 -7.93 -2.31 -9.97
N ARG A 7 -8.58 -2.89 -10.99
CA ARG A 7 -9.59 -2.21 -11.81
C ARG A 7 -10.80 -1.75 -11.00
N GLU A 8 -11.33 -2.60 -10.12
CA GLU A 8 -12.43 -2.24 -9.21
C GLU A 8 -12.04 -1.05 -8.29
N MET A 9 -10.76 -0.97 -7.93
CA MET A 9 -10.17 0.12 -7.15
C MET A 9 -9.74 1.34 -7.96
N ARG A 10 -9.96 1.37 -9.29
CA ARG A 10 -9.45 2.39 -10.23
C ARG A 10 -7.92 2.54 -10.22
N LEU A 11 -7.21 1.48 -9.84
CA LEU A 11 -5.76 1.38 -9.95
C LEU A 11 -5.44 0.72 -11.29
N ASN A 12 -4.59 1.35 -12.10
CA ASN A 12 -4.11 0.77 -13.34
C ASN A 12 -2.81 0.00 -13.09
N GLY A 13 -2.74 -1.24 -13.56
CA GLY A 13 -1.49 -1.99 -13.63
C GLY A 13 -1.54 -3.41 -13.06
N GLU A 14 -0.43 -4.11 -13.30
CA GLU A 14 -0.19 -5.52 -12.96
C GLU A 14 0.47 -5.68 -11.57
N ILE A 15 0.80 -4.57 -10.90
CA ILE A 15 1.47 -4.58 -9.59
C ILE A 15 0.43 -4.79 -8.49
N ALA A 16 0.75 -5.66 -7.52
CA ALA A 16 -0.05 -5.87 -6.33
C ALA A 16 -0.16 -4.56 -5.53
N SER A 17 -1.36 -3.97 -5.54
CA SER A 17 -1.62 -2.77 -4.74
C SER A 17 -1.52 -3.08 -3.25
N GLY A 18 -1.22 -2.06 -2.43
CA GLY A 18 -1.22 -2.22 -0.98
C GLY A 18 -2.55 -2.73 -0.44
N HIS A 19 -3.68 -2.31 -1.03
CA HIS A 19 -5.02 -2.82 -0.70
C HIS A 19 -5.19 -4.31 -1.01
N PHE A 20 -4.67 -4.78 -2.15
CA PHE A 20 -4.67 -6.20 -2.49
C PHE A 20 -3.84 -7.00 -1.48
N CYS A 21 -2.63 -6.53 -1.15
CA CYS A 21 -1.80 -7.20 -0.15
C CYS A 21 -2.50 -7.23 1.23
N ALA A 22 -3.16 -6.15 1.62
CA ALA A 22 -3.89 -6.06 2.88
C ALA A 22 -5.08 -7.03 2.95
N SER A 23 -5.82 -7.25 1.86
CA SER A 23 -6.96 -8.19 1.86
C SER A 23 -6.56 -9.64 2.14
N PHE A 24 -5.29 -9.97 1.95
CA PHE A 24 -4.72 -11.29 2.25
C PHE A 24 -3.82 -11.30 3.50
N GLY A 25 -3.76 -10.21 4.26
CA GLY A 25 -2.88 -10.11 5.43
C GLY A 25 -1.39 -10.17 5.07
N LEU A 26 -1.02 -9.69 3.87
CA LEU A 26 0.34 -9.69 3.35
C LEU A 26 1.08 -8.37 3.57
N SER A 27 0.38 -7.33 4.02
CA SER A 27 0.99 -6.04 4.34
C SER A 27 2.09 -6.17 5.39
N GLY A 28 3.28 -5.65 5.08
CA GLY A 28 4.43 -5.69 5.99
C GLY A 28 5.11 -7.05 6.12
N ARG A 29 4.70 -8.08 5.36
CA ARG A 29 5.38 -9.38 5.39
C ARG A 29 6.69 -9.35 4.64
N CYS A 30 7.66 -10.10 5.16
CA CYS A 30 8.94 -10.34 4.53
C CYS A 30 8.76 -11.12 3.20
N ILE A 31 9.56 -10.78 2.19
CA ILE A 31 9.58 -11.45 0.87
C ILE A 31 9.71 -12.98 1.00
N LYS A 32 10.46 -13.48 2.00
CA LYS A 32 10.61 -14.91 2.25
C LYS A 32 9.31 -15.60 2.64
N GLU A 33 8.46 -14.93 3.41
CA GLU A 33 7.13 -15.46 3.76
C GLU A 33 6.21 -15.48 2.54
N LEU A 34 6.28 -14.42 1.72
CA LEU A 34 5.52 -14.32 0.48
C LEU A 34 5.89 -15.42 -0.52
N ALA A 35 7.17 -15.82 -0.59
CA ALA A 35 7.66 -16.85 -1.49
C ALA A 35 7.05 -18.25 -1.24
N SER A 36 6.48 -18.48 -0.06
CA SER A 36 5.81 -19.75 0.29
C SER A 36 4.38 -19.84 -0.25
N ILE A 37 3.80 -18.72 -0.67
CA ILE A 37 2.42 -18.62 -1.15
C ILE A 37 2.36 -19.11 -2.60
N LYS A 38 1.70 -20.25 -2.82
CA LYS A 38 1.55 -20.85 -4.16
C LYS A 38 0.37 -20.29 -4.94
N SER A 39 -0.70 -19.93 -4.25
CA SER A 39 -1.92 -19.44 -4.86
C SER A 39 -2.69 -18.57 -3.86
N LEU A 40 -3.45 -17.62 -4.41
CA LEU A 40 -4.40 -16.80 -3.68
C LEU A 40 -5.78 -16.97 -4.34
N ALA A 41 -6.82 -17.00 -3.52
CA ALA A 41 -8.22 -17.07 -3.95
C ALA A 41 -9.00 -15.97 -3.21
N TYR A 42 -9.82 -15.21 -3.92
CA TYR A 42 -10.69 -14.17 -3.37
C TYR A 42 -12.09 -14.41 -3.89
N ASP A 43 -13.04 -14.49 -2.98
CA ASP A 43 -14.48 -14.54 -3.25
C ASP A 43 -15.15 -13.49 -2.37
N GLY A 44 -15.60 -12.40 -3.00
CA GLY A 44 -16.13 -11.25 -2.29
C GLY A 44 -16.56 -10.13 -3.23
N TRP A 45 -17.35 -9.20 -2.71
CA TRP A 45 -17.90 -8.07 -3.46
C TRP A 45 -17.39 -6.73 -2.91
N PHE A 46 -17.06 -5.78 -3.79
CA PHE A 46 -16.64 -4.44 -3.40
C PHE A 46 -17.83 -3.48 -3.34
N ILE A 47 -18.04 -2.86 -2.17
CA ILE A 47 -19.02 -1.79 -2.03
C ILE A 47 -18.27 -0.47 -1.98
N LYS A 48 -18.25 0.25 -3.10
CA LYS A 48 -17.61 1.55 -3.20
C LYS A 48 -18.53 2.63 -2.64
N ARG A 49 -18.11 3.30 -1.56
CA ARG A 49 -18.89 4.39 -0.94
C ARG A 49 -18.62 5.76 -1.55
N TYR A 50 -17.36 6.10 -1.77
CA TYR A 50 -16.94 7.33 -2.42
C TYR A 50 -15.55 7.12 -3.05
N THR A 51 -15.19 7.98 -4.01
CA THR A 51 -13.83 8.05 -4.56
C THR A 51 -13.23 9.37 -4.15
N ILE A 52 -12.02 9.35 -3.61
CA ILE A 52 -11.22 10.56 -3.44
C ILE A 52 -10.17 10.53 -4.54
N GLU A 53 -10.15 11.56 -5.37
CA GLU A 53 -9.13 11.73 -6.41
C GLU A 53 -8.39 13.02 -6.09
N PHE A 54 -7.06 12.92 -5.98
CA PHE A 54 -6.23 14.12 -5.89
C PHE A 54 -6.03 14.64 -7.31
N GLU A 55 -6.50 15.85 -7.59
CA GLU A 55 -5.99 16.61 -8.74
C GLU A 55 -4.47 16.75 -8.58
N ARG A 56 -3.70 16.80 -9.68
CA ARG A 56 -2.23 16.93 -9.65
C ARG A 56 -1.81 18.08 -8.72
N TYR A 57 -1.53 17.74 -7.48
CA TYR A 57 -1.35 18.66 -6.38
C TYR A 57 0.09 18.55 -5.92
N HIS A 58 0.76 19.70 -5.81
CA HIS A 58 2.05 19.80 -5.16
C HIS A 58 1.85 19.78 -3.65
N GLY A 59 1.54 18.59 -3.13
CA GLY A 59 1.34 18.36 -1.71
C GLY A 59 2.58 18.73 -0.90
N LYS A 60 2.38 19.54 0.15
CA LYS A 60 3.41 19.76 1.17
C LYS A 60 3.24 18.70 2.25
N LEU A 61 4.31 18.00 2.59
CA LEU A 61 4.36 17.20 3.80
C LEU A 61 4.11 18.09 5.02
N HIS A 62 3.33 17.58 5.97
CA HIS A 62 3.21 18.20 7.28
C HIS A 62 4.57 18.18 8.00
N ASP A 63 4.85 19.21 8.81
CA ASP A 63 6.17 19.36 9.44
C ASP A 63 6.52 18.17 10.36
N HIS A 64 5.56 17.65 11.11
CA HIS A 64 5.76 16.44 11.93
C HIS A 64 6.13 15.21 11.10
N VAL A 65 5.68 15.09 9.84
CA VAL A 65 6.08 13.97 8.97
C VAL A 65 7.50 14.18 8.48
N LYS A 66 7.87 15.42 8.13
CA LYS A 66 9.26 15.73 7.73
C LYS A 66 10.24 15.43 8.85
N GLU A 67 9.88 15.74 10.09
CA GLU A 67 10.69 15.48 11.29
C GLU A 67 10.81 13.98 11.60
N ALA A 68 9.78 13.20 11.29
CA ALA A 68 9.80 11.75 11.48
C ALA A 68 10.63 11.00 10.43
N VAL A 69 10.82 11.58 9.24
CA VAL A 69 11.60 10.96 8.16
C VAL A 69 13.09 11.25 8.35
N PRO A 70 13.97 10.24 8.25
CA PRO A 70 15.41 10.43 8.29
C PRO A 70 15.92 11.43 7.24
N THR A 71 16.85 12.30 7.61
CA THR A 71 17.43 13.32 6.71
C THR A 71 18.41 12.74 5.69
N SER A 72 18.85 11.50 5.90
CA SER A 72 19.69 10.72 4.99
C SER A 72 19.16 9.28 4.89
N TRP A 73 19.67 8.52 3.93
CA TRP A 73 19.25 7.13 3.75
C TRP A 73 19.65 6.25 4.94
N ASP A 74 18.67 5.88 5.75
CA ASP A 74 18.78 4.93 6.86
C ASP A 74 17.66 3.88 6.73
N PRO A 75 17.96 2.70 6.17
CA PRO A 75 16.97 1.63 6.00
C PRO A 75 16.29 1.20 7.32
N GLU A 76 17.02 1.25 8.43
CA GLU A 76 16.53 0.76 9.71
C GLU A 76 15.59 1.78 10.36
N ALA A 77 15.94 3.06 10.29
CA ALA A 77 15.06 4.14 10.73
C ALA A 77 13.80 4.25 9.85
N LEU A 78 13.93 4.07 8.52
CA LEU A 78 12.78 4.01 7.61
C LEU A 78 11.86 2.83 7.92
N ALA A 79 12.42 1.65 8.21
CA ALA A 79 11.64 0.47 8.60
C ALA A 79 10.90 0.64 9.94
N ARG A 80 11.38 1.55 10.81
CA ARG A 80 10.78 1.90 12.09
C ARG A 80 9.86 3.12 12.03
N LEU A 81 9.69 3.76 10.87
CA LEU A 81 8.79 4.89 10.73
C LEU A 81 7.38 4.47 11.16
N ASP A 82 6.73 5.29 12.00
CA ASP A 82 5.40 4.96 12.53
C ASP A 82 4.44 4.69 11.35
N PRO A 83 3.76 3.53 11.32
CA PRO A 83 2.78 3.20 10.29
C PRO A 83 1.68 4.25 10.12
N ARG A 84 1.45 5.13 11.10
CA ARG A 84 0.52 6.26 10.99
C ARG A 84 0.94 7.31 9.96
N TYR A 85 2.21 7.35 9.57
CA TYR A 85 2.76 8.28 8.58
C TYR A 85 2.93 7.68 7.19
N VAL A 86 2.61 6.38 7.01
CA VAL A 86 2.85 5.60 5.78
C VAL A 86 1.55 5.20 5.12
#